data_AF-A0A329KJA4-F1
#
_entry.id   AF-A0A329KJA4-F1
#
_cell.length_a   1.000
_cell.length_b   1.000
_cell.length_c   1.000
_cell.angle_alpha   90.00
_cell.angle_beta   90.00
_cell.angle_gamma   90.00
#
_symmetry.space_group_name_H-M   'P 1'
#
loop_
_entity.id
_entity.type
_entity.pdbx_description
1 polymer ?
#
loop_
_entity_poly.entity_id
_entity_poly.type
_entity_poly.pdbx_seq_one_letter_code
_entity_poly.pdbx_strand_id
1 'polypeptide(L)'
;MLQTLSREEQVVSTVDVLGDGMDQLRDEHGLLKREMMELYGMAKVVGQNEDVLNWSVSLDCLRGKIIQFMEKMNAHSLWEDQVLFPMVRDYSGQKLEELTVLEQEHKLVHSHMMSFLHLMEGAAAPINSQKAKEAAACLLEAYTVLAGHFRKEEENLFPLAEQMLMDLEQFFTC
;
A
#
# COMPACT_ATOMS: atom_id res chain seq x y z
N MET A 1 35.14 8.83 12.21
CA MET A 1 35.05 7.95 13.39
C MET A 1 33.56 7.87 13.70
N LEU A 2 32.88 6.80 13.27
CA LEU A 2 31.46 6.61 13.57
C LEU A 2 31.37 6.18 15.03
N GLN A 3 30.80 7.03 15.90
CA GLN A 3 30.46 6.63 17.25
C GLN A 3 29.34 5.60 17.17
N THR A 4 29.62 4.36 17.58
CA THR A 4 28.62 3.33 17.82
C THR A 4 27.81 3.73 19.04
N LEU A 5 26.49 3.85 18.89
CA LEU A 5 25.56 4.12 19.99
C LEU A 5 25.67 3.01 21.04
N SER A 6 25.45 3.36 22.31
CA SER A 6 25.32 2.36 23.37
C SER A 6 24.07 1.50 23.15
N ARG A 7 24.05 0.30 23.74
CA ARG A 7 22.91 -0.63 23.61
C ARG A 7 21.60 -0.01 24.11
N GLU A 8 21.65 0.82 25.15
CA GLU A 8 20.49 1.53 25.70
C GLU A 8 19.99 2.61 24.72
N GLU A 9 20.89 3.44 24.16
CA GLU A 9 20.54 4.45 23.16
C GLU A 9 19.97 3.84 21.87
N GLN A 10 20.46 2.67 21.46
CA GLN A 10 19.97 1.96 20.27
C GLN A 10 18.55 1.42 20.46
N VAL A 11 18.19 0.98 21.68
CA VAL A 11 16.85 0.49 21.97
C VAL A 11 15.86 1.65 22.12
N VAL A 12 16.24 2.76 22.78
CA VAL A 12 15.38 3.97 22.88
C VAL A 12 15.04 4.50 21.49
N SER A 13 16.05 4.61 20.62
CA SER A 13 15.84 5.01 19.22
C SER A 13 14.94 4.06 18.43
N THR A 14 14.83 2.79 18.83
CA THR A 14 13.98 1.81 18.15
C THR A 14 12.53 1.92 18.61
N VAL A 15 12.30 2.18 19.91
CA VAL A 15 10.97 2.43 20.47
C VAL A 15 10.35 3.68 19.87
N ASP A 16 11.09 4.79 19.83
CA ASP A 16 10.58 6.05 19.27
C ASP A 16 10.23 5.90 17.77
N VAL A 17 11.12 5.28 16.98
CA VAL A 17 10.90 5.05 15.54
C VAL A 17 9.69 4.15 15.29
N LEU A 18 9.51 3.10 16.08
CA LEU A 18 8.39 2.18 15.93
C LEU A 18 7.08 2.84 16.38
N GLY A 19 7.07 3.53 17.52
CA GLY A 19 5.89 4.22 18.05
C GLY A 19 5.37 5.29 17.07
N ASP A 20 6.23 6.21 16.66
CA ASP A 20 5.88 7.25 15.68
C ASP A 20 5.45 6.64 14.34
N GLY A 21 6.13 5.57 13.91
CA GLY A 21 5.81 4.84 12.68
C GLY A 21 4.43 4.17 12.70
N MET A 22 4.04 3.58 13.83
CA MET A 22 2.74 2.91 13.97
C MET A 22 1.57 3.90 13.94
N ASP A 23 1.72 5.08 14.55
CA ASP A 23 0.72 6.14 14.48
C ASP A 23 0.58 6.65 13.03
N GLN A 24 1.71 6.87 12.34
CA GLN A 24 1.72 7.28 10.94
C GLN A 24 1.03 6.24 10.03
N LEU A 25 1.32 4.94 10.20
CA LEU A 25 0.71 3.86 9.42
C LEU A 25 -0.82 3.85 9.54
N ARG A 26 -1.36 4.05 10.73
CA ARG A 26 -2.82 4.06 10.97
C ARG A 26 -3.49 5.21 10.22
N ASP A 27 -2.88 6.39 10.26
CA ASP A 27 -3.38 7.56 9.55
C ASP A 27 -3.30 7.37 8.02
N GLU A 28 -2.18 6.81 7.54
CA GLU A 28 -1.97 6.47 6.14
C GLU A 28 -2.99 5.44 5.64
N HIS A 29 -3.25 4.35 6.38
CA HIS A 29 -4.28 3.37 6.05
C HIS A 29 -5.65 4.01 5.91
N GLY A 30 -6.02 4.86 6.87
CA GLY A 30 -7.29 5.59 6.83
C GLY A 30 -7.43 6.42 5.56
N LEU A 31 -6.36 7.12 5.15
CA LEU A 31 -6.33 7.92 3.92
C LEU A 31 -6.35 7.04 2.66
N LEU A 32 -5.44 6.08 2.56
CA LEU A 32 -5.28 5.18 1.41
C LEU A 32 -6.56 4.39 1.15
N LYS A 33 -7.22 3.87 2.18
CA LYS A 33 -8.50 3.16 2.02
C LYS A 33 -9.61 4.06 1.46
N ARG A 34 -9.69 5.33 1.91
CA ARG A 34 -10.69 6.27 1.38
C ARG A 34 -10.44 6.56 -0.10
N GLU A 35 -9.19 6.84 -0.46
CA GLU A 35 -8.81 7.11 -1.86
C GLU A 35 -9.04 5.87 -2.73
N MET A 36 -8.67 4.68 -2.24
CA MET A 36 -8.93 3.40 -2.89
C MET A 36 -10.42 3.20 -3.19
N MET A 37 -11.30 3.49 -2.22
CA MET A 37 -12.75 3.35 -2.41
C MET A 37 -13.33 4.33 -3.44
N GLU A 38 -12.84 5.57 -3.47
CA GLU A 38 -13.21 6.55 -4.50
C GLU A 38 -12.80 6.04 -5.90
N LEU A 39 -11.54 5.64 -6.04
CA LEU A 39 -10.99 5.16 -7.30
C LEU A 39 -11.65 3.86 -7.77
N TYR A 40 -12.01 2.96 -6.85
CA TYR A 40 -12.79 1.76 -7.12
C TYR A 40 -14.16 2.11 -7.71
N GLY A 41 -14.86 3.08 -7.11
CA GLY A 41 -16.13 3.58 -7.61
C GLY A 41 -16.02 4.13 -9.03
N MET A 42 -14.97 4.93 -9.30
CA MET A 42 -14.69 5.45 -10.64
C MET A 42 -14.40 4.33 -11.64
N ALA A 43 -13.49 3.41 -11.30
CA ALA A 43 -13.14 2.29 -12.19
C ALA A 43 -14.34 1.40 -12.52
N LYS A 44 -15.24 1.17 -11.56
CA LYS A 44 -16.44 0.34 -11.77
C LYS A 44 -17.39 0.87 -12.84
N VAL A 45 -17.54 2.18 -12.96
CA VAL A 45 -18.50 2.79 -13.89
C VAL A 45 -17.91 3.03 -15.28
N VAL A 46 -16.57 3.01 -15.40
CA VAL A 46 -15.88 3.18 -16.68
C VAL A 46 -16.29 2.10 -17.66
N GLY A 47 -16.66 2.52 -18.87
CA GLY A 47 -17.09 1.62 -19.94
C GLY A 47 -18.49 1.04 -19.78
N GLN A 48 -19.19 1.22 -18.66
CA GLN A 48 -20.47 0.53 -18.41
C GLN A 48 -21.64 1.11 -19.20
N ASN A 49 -21.61 2.41 -19.54
CA ASN A 49 -22.65 3.03 -20.34
C ASN A 49 -22.34 2.86 -21.84
N GLU A 50 -23.18 2.08 -22.55
CA GLU A 50 -23.03 1.81 -23.99
C GLU A 50 -23.31 3.02 -24.87
N ASP A 51 -24.05 4.02 -24.38
CA ASP A 51 -24.33 5.27 -25.10
C ASP A 51 -23.09 6.20 -25.14
N VAL A 52 -22.09 5.95 -24.29
CA VAL A 52 -20.85 6.73 -24.26
C VAL A 52 -19.87 6.19 -25.30
N LEU A 53 -19.73 6.93 -26.40
CA LEU A 53 -18.87 6.56 -27.53
C LEU A 53 -17.37 6.82 -27.28
N ASN A 54 -17.02 7.69 -26.33
CA ASN A 54 -15.63 8.04 -26.03
C ASN A 54 -15.38 8.20 -24.52
N TRP A 55 -14.53 7.34 -23.98
CA TRP A 55 -14.15 7.29 -22.58
C TRP A 55 -12.83 8.00 -22.25
N SER A 56 -12.16 8.60 -23.23
CA SER A 56 -10.83 9.21 -23.03
C SER A 56 -10.78 10.18 -21.85
N VAL A 57 -11.77 11.07 -21.71
CA VAL A 57 -11.81 12.07 -20.61
C VAL A 57 -11.94 11.40 -19.24
N SER A 58 -12.83 10.41 -19.11
CA SER A 58 -13.04 9.68 -17.85
C SER A 58 -11.78 8.90 -17.45
N LEU A 59 -11.13 8.27 -18.42
CA LEU A 59 -9.90 7.52 -18.20
C LEU A 59 -8.70 8.42 -17.89
N ASP A 60 -8.58 9.58 -18.53
CA ASP A 60 -7.53 10.56 -18.22
C ASP A 60 -7.70 11.13 -16.80
N CYS A 61 -8.93 11.37 -16.37
CA CYS A 61 -9.23 11.77 -14.99
C CYS A 61 -8.83 10.69 -13.99
N LEU A 62 -9.19 9.43 -14.27
CA LEU A 62 -8.80 8.29 -13.44
C LEU A 62 -7.28 8.13 -13.40
N ARG A 63 -6.59 8.28 -14.53
CA ARG A 63 -5.13 8.23 -14.63
C ARG A 63 -4.44 9.22 -13.72
N GLY A 64 -4.86 10.48 -13.72
CA GLY A 64 -4.27 11.50 -12.86
C GLY A 64 -4.39 11.17 -11.38
N LYS A 65 -5.49 10.54 -10.95
CA LYS A 65 -5.69 10.13 -9.55
C LYS A 65 -4.91 8.86 -9.20
N ILE A 66 -4.80 7.89 -10.12
CA ILE A 66 -3.99 6.68 -9.92
C ILE A 66 -2.51 7.03 -9.70
N ILE A 67 -1.96 7.97 -10.48
CA ILE A 67 -0.55 8.38 -10.31
C ILE A 67 -0.32 8.92 -8.89
N GLN A 68 -1.19 9.81 -8.40
CA GLN A 68 -1.10 10.36 -7.05
C GLN A 68 -1.28 9.28 -5.97
N PHE A 69 -2.17 8.32 -6.19
CA PHE A 69 -2.38 7.21 -5.28
C PHE A 69 -1.15 6.29 -5.21
N MET A 70 -0.56 5.98 -6.36
CA MET A 70 0.66 5.16 -6.46
C MET A 70 1.84 5.79 -5.73
N GLU A 71 2.01 7.11 -5.80
CA GLU A 71 3.07 7.81 -5.06
C GLU A 71 2.96 7.58 -3.54
N LYS A 72 1.74 7.71 -2.99
CA LYS A 72 1.49 7.48 -1.56
C LYS A 72 1.64 6.01 -1.18
N MET A 73 1.06 5.11 -1.98
CA MET A 73 1.15 3.67 -1.75
C MET A 73 2.60 3.18 -1.79
N ASN A 74 3.41 3.70 -2.73
CA ASN A 74 4.82 3.37 -2.80
C ASN A 74 5.60 3.88 -1.58
N ALA A 75 5.31 5.09 -1.09
CA ALA A 75 5.97 5.62 0.11
C ALA A 75 5.64 4.77 1.35
N HIS A 76 4.36 4.41 1.51
CA HIS A 76 3.86 3.54 2.55
C HIS A 76 4.56 2.17 2.53
N SER A 77 4.44 1.44 1.42
CA SER A 77 5.03 0.11 1.26
C SER A 77 6.56 0.11 1.39
N LEU A 78 7.23 1.21 0.99
CA LEU A 78 8.69 1.32 1.13
C LEU A 78 9.10 1.36 2.60
N TRP A 79 8.37 2.11 3.42
CA TRP A 79 8.64 2.19 4.85
C TRP A 79 8.38 0.84 5.52
N GLU A 80 7.29 0.16 5.17
CA GLU A 80 6.99 -1.17 5.69
C GLU A 80 8.06 -2.20 5.30
N ASP A 81 8.41 -2.28 4.01
CA ASP A 81 9.39 -3.23 3.47
C ASP A 81 10.80 -3.02 4.07
N GLN A 82 11.20 -1.76 4.33
CA GLN A 82 12.56 -1.43 4.77
C GLN A 82 12.72 -1.26 6.28
N VAL A 83 11.65 -0.97 7.00
CA VAL A 83 11.70 -0.62 8.43
C VAL A 83 10.87 -1.62 9.23
N LEU A 84 9.55 -1.65 9.02
CA LEU A 84 8.66 -2.44 9.87
C LEU A 84 8.88 -3.94 9.72
N PHE A 85 8.85 -4.47 8.50
CA PHE A 85 8.96 -5.91 8.27
C PHE A 85 10.30 -6.47 8.77
N PRO A 86 11.46 -5.81 8.56
CA PRO A 86 12.71 -6.21 9.20
C PRO A 86 12.63 -6.24 10.74
N MET A 87 12.10 -5.20 11.38
CA MET A 87 11.95 -5.15 12.84
C MET A 87 11.09 -6.30 13.37
N VAL A 88 9.95 -6.55 12.73
CA VAL A 88 9.04 -7.64 13.12
C VAL A 88 9.67 -9.02 12.90
N ARG A 89 10.45 -9.22 11.84
CA ARG A 89 11.21 -10.47 11.60
C ARG A 89 12.22 -10.73 12.71
N ASP A 90 12.97 -9.70 13.08
CA ASP A 90 14.00 -9.80 14.12
C ASP A 90 13.38 -10.10 15.49
N TYR A 91 12.24 -9.47 15.81
CA TYR A 91 11.50 -9.70 17.05
C TYR A 91 10.85 -11.09 17.13
N SER A 92 10.16 -11.53 16.07
CA SER A 92 9.40 -12.80 16.08
C SER A 92 10.27 -14.05 15.93
N GLY A 93 11.55 -13.90 15.56
CA GLY A 93 12.51 -15.00 15.47
C GLY A 93 12.23 -16.05 14.38
N GLN A 94 11.17 -15.88 13.58
CA GLN A 94 10.81 -16.74 12.45
C GLN A 94 10.65 -15.93 11.17
N LYS A 95 10.88 -16.59 10.03
CA LYS A 95 10.35 -16.13 8.74
C LYS A 95 8.82 -16.22 8.81
N LEU A 96 8.16 -15.12 9.13
CA LEU A 96 6.76 -14.95 8.83
C LEU A 96 6.61 -15.03 7.31
N GLU A 97 6.26 -16.20 6.79
CA GLU A 97 5.90 -16.39 5.38
C GLU A 97 4.82 -15.38 4.97
N GLU A 98 3.95 -15.02 5.92
CA GLU A 98 2.94 -13.96 5.81
C GLU A 98 3.53 -12.59 5.42
N LEU A 99 4.68 -12.18 5.98
CA LEU A 99 5.36 -10.94 5.56
C LEU A 99 5.86 -11.02 4.13
N THR A 100 6.31 -12.19 3.69
CA THR A 100 6.73 -12.39 2.29
C THR A 100 5.52 -12.26 1.35
N VAL A 101 4.34 -12.70 1.78
CA VAL A 101 3.09 -12.50 1.03
C VAL A 101 2.73 -11.02 0.94
N LEU A 102 2.84 -10.25 2.03
CA LEU A 102 2.59 -8.80 2.01
C LEU A 102 3.53 -8.07 1.03
N GLU A 103 4.84 -8.35 1.08
CA GLU A 103 5.83 -7.79 0.14
C GLU A 103 5.53 -8.16 -1.33
N GLN A 104 4.97 -9.35 -1.58
CA GLN A 104 4.56 -9.77 -2.92
C GLN A 104 3.30 -9.04 -3.37
N GLU A 105 2.36 -8.78 -2.46
CA GLU A 105 1.15 -8.03 -2.74
C GLU A 105 1.44 -6.56 -3.07
N HIS A 106 2.40 -5.92 -2.41
CA HIS A 106 2.91 -4.60 -2.80
C HIS A 106 3.28 -4.55 -4.29
N LYS A 107 4.08 -5.54 -4.73
CA LYS A 107 4.52 -5.65 -6.12
C LYS A 107 3.37 -5.96 -7.07
N LEU A 108 2.42 -6.79 -6.65
CA LEU A 108 1.27 -7.17 -7.45
C LEU A 108 0.33 -5.98 -7.68
N VAL A 109 0.00 -5.24 -6.62
CA VAL A 109 -0.81 -4.02 -6.68
C VAL A 109 -0.17 -3.00 -7.62
N HIS A 110 1.13 -2.74 -7.44
CA HIS A 110 1.89 -1.84 -8.31
C HIS A 110 1.86 -2.29 -9.79
N SER A 111 2.05 -3.59 -10.06
CA SER A 111 2.02 -4.16 -11.41
C SER A 111 0.66 -3.95 -12.11
N HIS A 112 -0.44 -4.16 -11.40
CA HIS A 112 -1.78 -3.92 -11.95
C HIS A 112 -2.00 -2.44 -12.28
N MET A 113 -1.59 -1.52 -11.39
CA MET A 113 -1.71 -0.09 -11.65
C MET A 113 -0.84 0.36 -12.83
N MET A 114 0.38 -0.15 -12.94
CA MET A 114 1.24 0.08 -14.12
C MET A 114 0.63 -0.47 -15.40
N SER A 115 -0.03 -1.63 -15.35
CA SER A 115 -0.71 -2.20 -16.51
C SER A 115 -1.84 -1.29 -17.01
N PHE A 116 -2.61 -0.69 -16.10
CA PHE A 116 -3.58 0.34 -16.45
C PHE A 116 -2.92 1.55 -17.12
N LEU A 117 -1.82 2.08 -16.56
CA LEU A 117 -1.11 3.22 -17.14
C LEU A 117 -0.58 2.91 -18.55
N HIS A 118 -0.03 1.72 -18.76
CA HIS A 118 0.48 1.30 -20.07
C HIS A 118 -0.64 1.18 -21.12
N LEU A 119 -1.79 0.61 -20.75
CA LEU A 119 -2.97 0.57 -21.62
C LEU A 119 -3.43 1.97 -22.01
N MET A 120 -3.31 2.95 -21.11
CA MET A 120 -3.64 4.33 -21.38
C MET A 120 -2.65 5.04 -22.32
N GLU A 121 -1.35 4.77 -22.20
CA GLU A 121 -0.33 5.33 -23.10
C GLU A 121 -0.47 4.81 -24.54
N GLY A 122 -0.82 3.54 -24.71
CA GLY A 122 -0.98 2.90 -26.03
C GLY A 122 -2.32 3.18 -26.72
N ALA A 123 -3.29 3.81 -26.04
CA ALA A 123 -4.63 4.00 -26.55
C ALA A 123 -4.77 5.26 -27.41
N ALA A 124 -5.02 5.09 -28.71
CA ALA A 124 -5.47 6.18 -29.58
C ALA A 124 -6.93 6.55 -29.26
N ALA A 125 -7.22 7.84 -29.16
CA ALA A 125 -8.58 8.35 -29.01
C ALA A 125 -9.38 8.24 -30.34
N PRO A 126 -10.71 8.04 -30.29
CA PRO A 126 -11.54 7.84 -29.10
C PRO A 126 -11.39 6.43 -28.48
N ILE A 127 -11.51 6.34 -27.16
CA ILE A 127 -11.48 5.06 -26.45
C ILE A 127 -12.91 4.53 -26.30
N ASN A 128 -13.20 3.37 -26.90
CA ASN A 128 -14.51 2.73 -26.82
C ASN A 128 -14.73 2.03 -25.46
N SER A 129 -15.97 1.63 -25.20
CA SER A 129 -16.38 0.94 -23.97
C SER A 129 -15.54 -0.32 -23.68
N GLN A 130 -15.25 -1.14 -24.70
CA GLN A 130 -14.50 -2.39 -24.51
C GLN A 130 -13.08 -2.12 -23.97
N LYS A 131 -12.31 -1.25 -24.62
CA LYS A 131 -10.97 -0.87 -24.17
C LYS A 131 -11.00 -0.17 -22.81
N ALA A 132 -12.04 0.62 -22.55
CA ALA A 132 -12.20 1.29 -21.27
C ALA A 132 -12.42 0.27 -20.12
N LYS A 133 -13.22 -0.78 -20.35
CA LYS A 133 -13.41 -1.87 -19.38
C LYS A 133 -12.12 -2.67 -19.16
N GLU A 134 -11.36 -2.94 -20.22
CA GLU A 134 -10.05 -3.62 -20.12
C GLU A 134 -9.08 -2.84 -19.23
N ALA A 135 -8.94 -1.53 -19.44
CA ALA A 135 -8.11 -0.67 -18.59
C ALA A 135 -8.63 -0.66 -17.14
N ALA A 136 -9.94 -0.49 -16.94
CA ALA A 136 -10.53 -0.47 -15.61
C ALA A 136 -10.37 -1.80 -14.86
N ALA A 137 -10.38 -2.94 -15.55
CA ALA A 137 -10.21 -4.26 -14.95
C ALA A 137 -8.88 -4.39 -14.20
N CYS A 138 -7.78 -3.86 -14.75
CA CYS A 138 -6.48 -3.85 -14.05
C CYS A 138 -6.58 -3.16 -12.68
N LEU A 139 -7.29 -2.04 -12.60
CA LEU A 139 -7.48 -1.32 -11.34
C LEU A 139 -8.36 -2.11 -10.37
N LEU A 140 -9.43 -2.75 -10.85
CA LEU A 140 -10.31 -3.58 -10.03
C LEU A 140 -9.58 -4.79 -9.42
N GLU A 141 -8.63 -5.38 -10.14
CA GLU A 141 -7.74 -6.43 -9.63
C GLU A 141 -6.82 -5.87 -8.54
N ALA A 142 -6.17 -4.72 -8.78
CA ALA A 142 -5.33 -4.05 -7.77
C ALA A 142 -6.11 -3.80 -6.47
N TYR A 143 -7.34 -3.30 -6.55
CA TYR A 143 -8.17 -3.03 -5.37
C TYR A 143 -8.57 -4.30 -4.61
N THR A 144 -8.80 -5.40 -5.33
CA THR A 144 -9.14 -6.68 -4.68
C THR A 144 -7.98 -7.18 -3.84
N VAL A 145 -6.76 -7.09 -4.36
CA VAL A 145 -5.54 -7.44 -3.63
C VAL A 145 -5.34 -6.47 -2.45
N LEU A 146 -5.41 -5.16 -2.70
CA LEU A 146 -5.11 -4.15 -1.69
C LEU A 146 -6.10 -4.16 -0.51
N ALA A 147 -7.38 -4.45 -0.75
CA ALA A 147 -8.36 -4.60 0.33
C ALA A 147 -8.03 -5.80 1.25
N GLY A 148 -7.56 -6.91 0.67
CA GLY A 148 -7.13 -8.08 1.43
C GLY A 148 -5.81 -7.85 2.17
N HIS A 149 -4.90 -7.10 1.54
CA HIS A 149 -3.61 -6.70 2.07
C HIS A 149 -3.75 -5.86 3.35
N PHE A 150 -4.44 -4.71 3.29
CA PHE A 150 -4.65 -3.86 4.47
C PHE A 150 -5.33 -4.59 5.63
N ARG A 151 -6.25 -5.50 5.32
CA ARG A 151 -6.91 -6.30 6.36
C ARG A 151 -5.89 -7.20 7.08
N LYS A 152 -4.98 -7.84 6.35
CA LYS A 152 -3.97 -8.72 6.95
C LYS A 152 -2.98 -7.95 7.81
N GLU A 153 -2.61 -6.74 7.40
CA GLU A 153 -1.76 -5.86 8.22
C GLU A 153 -2.47 -5.47 9.51
N GLU A 154 -3.69 -4.97 9.42
CA GLU A 154 -4.45 -4.51 10.59
C GLU A 154 -4.83 -5.64 11.55
N GLU A 155 -5.16 -6.83 11.03
CA GLU A 155 -5.59 -7.96 11.87
C GLU A 155 -4.41 -8.77 12.44
N ASN A 156 -3.25 -8.79 11.77
CA ASN A 156 -2.14 -9.66 12.17
C ASN A 156 -0.84 -8.88 12.45
N LEU A 157 -0.43 -7.99 11.54
CA LEU A 157 0.86 -7.31 11.66
C LEU A 157 0.85 -6.22 12.75
N PHE A 158 -0.17 -5.37 12.76
CA PHE A 158 -0.25 -4.25 13.70
C PHE A 158 -0.32 -4.72 15.15
N PRO A 159 -1.13 -5.74 15.52
CA PRO A 159 -1.11 -6.29 16.88
C PRO A 159 0.27 -6.84 17.28
N LEU A 160 1.00 -7.45 16.33
CA LEU A 160 2.33 -7.96 16.59
C LEU A 160 3.36 -6.84 16.80
N ALA A 161 3.28 -5.78 15.99
CA ALA A 161 4.13 -4.60 16.14
C ALA A 161 3.85 -3.83 17.46
N GLU A 162 2.59 -3.77 17.87
CA GLU A 162 2.20 -3.20 19.17
C GLU A 162 2.71 -4.05 20.34
N GLN A 163 2.63 -5.37 20.25
CA GLN A 163 3.21 -6.26 21.26
C GLN A 163 4.73 -6.07 21.36
N MET A 164 5.41 -5.95 20.21
CA MET A 164 6.85 -5.63 20.16
C MET A 164 7.15 -4.31 20.86
N LEU A 165 6.36 -3.26 20.61
CA LEU A 165 6.53 -1.96 21.27
C LEU A 165 6.38 -2.08 22.79
N MET A 166 5.32 -2.76 23.27
CA MET A 166 5.08 -2.99 24.70
C MET A 166 6.21 -3.78 25.37
N ASP A 167 6.73 -4.81 24.71
CA ASP A 167 7.83 -5.62 25.25
C ASP A 167 9.11 -4.79 25.35
N LEU A 168 9.43 -4.00 24.32
CA LEU A 168 10.59 -3.11 24.31
C LEU A 168 10.49 -2.03 25.39
N GLU A 169 9.32 -1.44 25.60
CA GLU A 169 9.07 -0.46 26.67
C GLU A 169 9.26 -1.07 28.07
N GLN A 170 8.80 -2.30 28.31
CA GLN A 170 8.95 -2.97 29.60
C GLN A 170 10.42 -3.24 29.97
N PHE A 171 11.29 -3.45 28.99
CA PHE A 171 12.74 -3.57 29.21
C PHE A 171 13.36 -2.30 29.82
N PHE A 172 12.74 -1.12 29.71
CA PHE A 172 13.24 0.15 30.30
C PHE A 172 12.81 0.39 31.75
N THR A 173 11.82 -0.36 32.25
CA THR A 173 11.25 -0.16 33.59
C THR A 173 11.84 -1.08 34.68
N CYS A 174 12.85 -1.89 34.35
CA CYS A 174 13.53 -2.82 35.26
C CYS A 174 15.00 -2.45 35.43
#